data_AF-A0A7J0D1J8-F1
#
_entry.id   AF-A0A7J0D1J8-F1
#
_cell.length_a   1.000
_cell.length_b   1.000
_cell.length_c   1.000
_cell.angle_alpha   90.00
_cell.angle_beta   90.00
_cell.angle_gamma   90.00
#
_symmetry.space_group_name_H-M   'P 1'
#
loop_
_entity.id
_entity.type
_entity.pdbx_description
1 polymer ?
#
loop_
_entity_poly.entity_id
_entity_poly.type
_entity_poly.pdbx_seq_one_letter_code
_entity_poly.pdbx_strand_id
1 'polypeptide(L)'
;MSVYKSYPAEGIVAAEMAVALAKGEKLDSIATSKVDNASQKDIPTVLVPVISLTKDNIKDTVVKDGIWTLEEICSGKYKAACDSIGLK
;
A
#
# COMPACT_ATOMS: atom_id res chain seq x y z
N MET A 1 3.82 1.51 16.61
CA MET A 1 4.25 1.00 15.30
C MET A 1 3.08 0.21 14.72
N SER A 2 2.81 0.38 13.42
CA SER A 2 1.81 -0.37 12.66
C SER A 2 2.44 -0.80 11.33
N VAL A 3 1.67 -1.48 10.47
CA VAL A 3 2.09 -1.85 9.12
C VAL A 3 1.17 -1.15 8.12
N TYR A 4 1.75 -0.31 7.27
CA TYR A 4 1.03 0.33 6.17
C TYR A 4 1.09 -0.55 4.92
N LYS A 5 -0.08 -0.79 4.34
CA LYS A 5 -0.29 -1.47 3.06
C LYS A 5 -0.92 -0.46 2.12
N SER A 6 -0.18 0.00 1.11
CA SER A 6 -0.65 1.08 0.24
C SER A 6 -1.71 0.58 -0.74
N TYR A 7 -2.97 1.00 -0.52
CA TYR A 7 -4.07 0.72 -1.46
C TYR A 7 -3.82 1.32 -2.85
N PRO A 8 -3.27 2.55 -2.99
CA PRO A 8 -2.90 3.07 -4.30
C PRO A 8 -1.92 2.17 -5.04
N ALA A 9 -0.85 1.71 -4.37
CA ALA A 9 0.13 0.83 -5.00
C ALA A 9 -0.49 -0.51 -5.43
N GLU A 10 -1.29 -1.13 -4.57
CA GLU A 10 -1.98 -2.40 -4.88
C GLU A 10 -3.00 -2.23 -6.03
N GLY A 11 -3.77 -1.14 -6.01
CA GLY A 11 -4.75 -0.83 -7.04
C GLY A 11 -4.12 -0.60 -8.41
N ILE A 12 -3.00 0.15 -8.48
CA ILE A 12 -2.28 0.39 -9.73
C ILE A 12 -1.77 -0.93 -10.32
N VAL A 13 -1.10 -1.76 -9.52
CA VAL A 13 -0.60 -3.07 -9.97
C VAL A 13 -1.73 -3.97 -10.46
N ALA A 14 -2.84 -4.04 -9.71
CA ALA A 14 -3.99 -4.83 -10.12
C ALA A 14 -4.59 -4.35 -11.45
N ALA A 15 -4.68 -3.02 -11.63
CA ALA A 15 -5.16 -2.43 -12.89
C ALA A 15 -4.22 -2.73 -14.06
N GLU A 16 -2.89 -2.61 -13.86
CA GLU A 16 -1.88 -2.95 -14.87
C GLU A 16 -2.00 -4.41 -15.30
N MET A 17 -2.12 -5.34 -14.35
CA MET A 17 -2.32 -6.77 -14.63
C MET A 17 -3.62 -7.01 -15.40
N ALA A 18 -4.72 -6.39 -15.00
CA ALA A 18 -6.01 -6.53 -15.67
C ALA A 18 -5.97 -6.04 -17.12
N VAL A 19 -5.33 -4.89 -17.37
CA VAL A 19 -5.16 -4.34 -18.71
C VAL A 19 -4.29 -5.23 -19.58
N ALA A 20 -3.17 -5.74 -19.06
CA ALA A 20 -2.30 -6.67 -19.78
C ALA A 20 -3.06 -7.94 -20.19
N LEU A 21 -3.79 -8.55 -19.25
CA LEU A 21 -4.61 -9.73 -19.54
C LEU A 21 -5.70 -9.45 -20.57
N ALA A 22 -6.38 -8.30 -20.48
CA ALA A 22 -7.39 -7.90 -21.46
C ALA A 22 -6.83 -7.74 -22.88
N LYS A 23 -5.54 -7.41 -23.01
CA LYS A 23 -4.81 -7.34 -24.29
C LYS A 23 -4.25 -8.69 -24.74
N GLY A 24 -4.39 -9.75 -23.95
CA GLY A 24 -3.77 -11.05 -24.20
C GLY A 24 -2.25 -11.07 -23.97
N GLU A 25 -1.72 -10.09 -23.25
CA GLU A 25 -0.31 -10.00 -22.89
C GLU A 25 0.02 -10.96 -21.72
N LYS A 26 1.28 -11.36 -21.63
CA LYS A 26 1.78 -12.14 -20.50
C LYS A 26 2.08 -11.24 -19.31
N LEU A 27 1.96 -11.78 -18.11
CA LEU A 27 2.23 -11.07 -16.87
C LEU A 27 3.68 -11.15 -16.39
N ASP A 28 4.58 -11.82 -17.13
CA ASP A 28 5.94 -12.13 -16.68
C ASP A 28 6.76 -10.86 -16.31
N SER A 29 6.45 -9.71 -16.91
CA SER A 29 7.08 -8.42 -16.60
C SER A 29 6.50 -7.70 -15.38
N ILE A 30 5.33 -8.12 -14.90
CA ILE A 30 4.59 -7.51 -13.78
C ILE A 30 4.65 -8.45 -12.57
N ALA A 31 4.17 -9.69 -12.74
CA ALA A 31 4.09 -10.75 -11.75
C ALA A 31 5.40 -11.55 -11.65
N THR A 32 6.37 -11.00 -10.93
CA THR A 32 7.72 -11.56 -10.78
C THR A 32 7.84 -12.66 -9.71
N SER A 33 6.78 -12.91 -8.94
CA SER A 33 6.72 -13.95 -7.91
C SER A 33 5.70 -15.02 -8.26
N LYS A 34 5.75 -16.14 -7.54
CA LYS A 34 4.78 -17.24 -7.65
C LYS A 34 4.32 -17.68 -6.28
N VAL A 35 3.03 -17.99 -6.16
CA VAL A 35 2.44 -18.53 -4.93
C VAL A 35 1.57 -19.74 -5.23
N ASP A 36 1.45 -20.63 -4.27
CA ASP A 36 0.58 -21.80 -4.36
C ASP A 36 -0.76 -21.54 -3.67
N ASN A 37 -1.81 -22.22 -4.14
CA ASN A 37 -3.03 -22.43 -3.37
C ASN A 37 -3.37 -23.94 -3.31
N ALA A 38 -4.55 -24.27 -2.77
CA ALA A 38 -4.97 -25.67 -2.59
C ALA A 38 -5.19 -26.43 -3.91
N SER A 39 -5.49 -25.74 -5.01
CA SER A 39 -5.87 -26.34 -6.29
C SER A 39 -4.88 -26.09 -7.42
N GLN A 40 -4.01 -25.08 -7.27
CA GLN A 40 -3.09 -24.64 -8.31
C GLN A 40 -1.75 -24.21 -7.70
N LYS A 41 -0.68 -24.65 -8.36
CA LYS A 41 0.71 -24.32 -8.03
C LYS A 41 1.22 -23.19 -8.92
N ASP A 42 2.26 -22.51 -8.47
CA ASP A 42 3.04 -21.57 -9.29
C ASP A 42 2.23 -20.40 -9.90
N ILE A 43 1.25 -19.87 -9.16
CA ILE A 43 0.35 -18.79 -9.63
C ILE A 43 1.15 -17.49 -9.74
N PRO A 44 1.26 -16.88 -10.94
CA PRO A 44 1.94 -15.59 -11.11
C PRO A 44 1.35 -14.53 -10.19
N THR A 45 2.19 -13.92 -9.36
CA THR A 45 1.79 -13.01 -8.29
C THR A 45 2.72 -11.81 -8.23
N VAL A 46 2.16 -10.67 -7.86
CA VAL A 46 2.92 -9.50 -7.41
C VAL A 46 2.80 -9.40 -5.90
N LEU A 47 3.93 -9.40 -5.20
CA LEU A 47 3.97 -9.16 -3.76
C LEU A 47 4.25 -7.68 -3.53
N VAL A 48 3.18 -6.89 -3.36
CA VAL A 48 3.29 -5.45 -3.10
C VAL A 48 3.98 -5.23 -1.74
N PRO A 49 5.04 -4.39 -1.68
CA PRO A 49 5.79 -4.19 -0.45
C PRO A 49 4.93 -3.51 0.62
N VAL A 50 5.12 -3.93 1.87
CA VAL A 50 4.54 -3.26 3.04
C VAL A 50 5.56 -2.32 3.67
N ILE A 51 5.07 -1.26 4.30
CA ILE A 51 5.91 -0.24 4.94
C ILE A 51 5.65 -0.29 6.45
N SER A 52 6.71 -0.32 7.26
CA SER A 52 6.56 -0.14 8.71
C SER A 52 6.10 1.29 8.99
N LEU A 53 4.92 1.43 9.59
CA LEU A 53 4.35 2.74 9.94
C LEU A 53 4.80 3.11 11.35
N THR A 54 5.60 4.17 11.43
CA THR A 54 6.16 4.72 12.66
C THR A 54 5.74 6.17 12.80
N LYS A 55 6.08 6.82 13.92
CA LYS A 55 5.81 8.25 14.11
C LYS A 55 6.57 9.10 13.08
N ASP A 56 7.72 8.62 12.64
CA ASP A 56 8.67 9.39 11.84
C ASP A 56 8.30 9.44 10.35
N ASN A 57 7.42 8.55 9.88
CA ASN A 57 7.07 8.43 8.45
C ASN A 57 5.57 8.54 8.14
N ILE A 58 4.76 9.09 9.06
CA ILE A 58 3.32 9.28 8.84
C ILE A 58 3.08 10.18 7.62
N LYS A 59 3.85 11.26 7.49
CA LYS A 59 3.75 12.20 6.37
C LYS A 59 4.10 11.55 5.03
N ASP A 60 5.14 10.71 5.02
CA ASP A 60 5.65 10.06 3.81
C ASP A 60 4.87 8.81 3.38
N THR A 61 3.89 8.39 4.17
CA THR A 61 3.06 7.20 3.91
C THR A 61 1.60 7.61 3.74
N VAL A 62 0.78 7.45 4.78
CA VAL A 62 -0.67 7.61 4.71
C VAL A 62 -1.12 9.01 4.29
N VAL A 63 -0.32 10.04 4.57
CA VAL A 63 -0.63 11.42 4.15
C VAL A 63 -0.23 11.67 2.70
N LYS A 64 1.00 11.28 2.31
CA LYS A 64 1.48 11.39 0.93
C LYS A 64 0.61 10.61 -0.05
N ASP A 65 0.15 9.43 0.36
CA ASP A 65 -0.73 8.57 -0.44
C ASP A 65 -2.20 9.06 -0.41
N GLY A 66 -2.49 10.18 0.26
CA GLY A 66 -3.81 10.81 0.29
C GLY A 66 -4.87 10.01 1.03
N ILE A 67 -4.47 9.05 1.88
CA ILE A 67 -5.40 8.21 2.65
C ILE A 67 -6.02 9.00 3.79
N TRP A 68 -5.22 9.87 4.41
CA TRP A 68 -5.65 10.75 5.50
C TRP A 68 -4.95 12.10 5.38
N THR A 69 -5.68 13.16 5.66
CA THR A 69 -5.09 14.48 5.91
C THR A 69 -4.53 14.58 7.33
N LEU A 70 -3.61 15.51 7.56
CA LEU A 70 -3.12 15.80 8.91
C LEU A 70 -4.23 16.30 9.83
N GLU A 71 -5.22 17.00 9.28
CA GLU A 71 -6.38 17.49 10.04
C GLU A 71 -7.24 16.32 10.55
N GLU A 72 -7.46 15.29 9.74
CA GLU A 72 -8.18 14.08 10.15
C GLU A 72 -7.40 13.32 11.22
N ILE A 73 -6.09 13.13 11.04
CA ILE A 73 -5.22 12.42 11.99
C ILE A 73 -5.12 13.17 13.33
N CYS A 74 -4.88 14.48 13.28
CA CYS A 74 -4.57 15.32 14.43
C CYS A 74 -5.79 16.06 14.98
N SER A 75 -6.95 15.42 14.92
CA SER A 75 -8.22 15.90 15.44
C SER A 75 -8.53 15.35 16.84
N GLY A 76 -9.44 16.03 17.55
CA GLY A 76 -10.02 15.57 18.82
C GLY A 76 -8.98 15.13 19.85
N LYS A 77 -9.13 13.90 20.36
CA LYS A 77 -8.24 13.31 21.38
C LYS A 77 -6.79 13.10 20.93
N TYR A 78 -6.50 13.15 19.62
CA TYR A 78 -5.16 12.89 19.08
C TYR A 78 -4.31 14.15 18.90
N LYS A 79 -4.92 15.33 18.97
CA LYS A 79 -4.23 16.61 18.77
C LYS A 79 -2.98 16.77 19.65
N ALA A 80 -3.12 16.53 20.96
CA ALA A 80 -2.00 16.65 21.91
C ALA A 80 -0.85 15.67 21.59
N ALA A 81 -1.19 14.45 21.14
CA ALA A 81 -0.18 13.47 20.74
C ALA A 81 0.55 13.91 19.47
N CYS A 82 -0.17 14.42 18.47
CA CYS A 82 0.43 14.99 17.26
C CYS A 82 1.36 16.17 17.57
N ASP A 83 0.92 17.10 18.41
CA ASP A 83 1.72 18.25 18.82
C ASP A 83 3.03 17.82 19.50
N SER A 84 2.99 16.79 20.37
CA SER A 84 4.17 16.27 21.07
C SER A 84 5.24 15.66 20.17
N ILE A 85 4.87 15.26 18.95
CA ILE A 85 5.78 14.66 17.96
C ILE A 85 6.02 15.58 16.76
N GLY A 86 5.52 16.83 16.81
CA GLY A 86 5.66 17.79 15.71
C GLY A 86 4.89 17.41 14.43
N LEU A 87 3.89 16.51 14.54
CA LEU A 87 3.04 16.14 13.42
C LEU A 87 1.96 17.21 13.23
N LYS A 88 2.33 18.25 12.48
CA LYS A 88 1.47 19.39 12.12
C LYS A 88 1.43 19.57 10.61
#